data_AF-A0A2A9EAA8-F1
#
_entry.id   AF-A0A2A9EAA8-F1
#
_cell.length_a   1.000
_cell.length_b   1.000
_cell.length_c   1.000
_cell.angle_alpha   90.00
_cell.angle_beta   90.00
_cell.angle_gamma   90.00
#
_symmetry.space_group_name_H-M   'P 1'
#
loop_
_entity.id
_entity.type
_entity.pdbx_description
1 polymer ?
#
loop_
_entity_poly.entity_id
_entity_poly.type
_entity_poly.pdbx_seq_one_letter_code
_entity_poly.pdbx_strand_id
1 'polypeptide(L)'
;MLGRKPKSTSRTSRGMRLTEGLLPIFGPAQIGDSTTPVRPANAAEQQRDSTLRTELTRVVGPDGHSYVVAVPVDDSTVSTTDDTPAVPPASA
;
A
#
# COMPACT_ATOMS: atom_id res chain seq x y z
N MET A 1 30.11 -21.12 -29.97
CA MET A 1 29.23 -20.45 -28.98
C MET A 1 29.52 -18.95 -29.00
N LEU A 2 28.57 -18.10 -29.44
CA LEU A 2 28.72 -16.64 -29.43
C LEU A 2 27.70 -16.04 -28.44
N GLY A 3 28.21 -15.37 -27.41
CA GLY A 3 27.39 -14.70 -26.39
C GLY A 3 26.75 -13.42 -26.92
N ARG A 4 25.44 -13.24 -26.68
CA ARG A 4 24.75 -11.96 -26.87
C ARG A 4 25.10 -11.01 -25.73
N LYS A 5 25.64 -9.83 -26.04
CA LYS A 5 25.71 -8.70 -25.09
C LYS A 5 24.31 -8.07 -24.96
N PRO A 6 23.79 -7.82 -23.75
CA PRO A 6 22.53 -7.08 -23.60
C PRO A 6 22.73 -5.61 -24.02
N LYS A 7 21.78 -5.06 -24.78
CA LYS A 7 21.72 -3.62 -25.06
C LYS A 7 21.33 -2.90 -23.77
N SER A 8 22.18 -1.99 -23.29
CA SER A 8 21.84 -1.11 -22.16
C SER A 8 20.79 -0.08 -22.61
N THR A 9 19.60 -0.15 -22.04
CA THR A 9 18.52 0.80 -22.30
C THR A 9 18.63 2.01 -21.36
N SER A 10 19.73 2.76 -21.38
CA SER A 10 19.77 4.05 -20.66
C SER A 10 19.12 5.12 -21.53
N ARG A 11 17.79 5.16 -21.55
CA ARG A 11 17.05 6.29 -22.13
C ARG A 11 16.99 7.41 -21.09
N THR A 12 18.12 8.05 -20.83
CA THR A 12 18.19 9.26 -19.99
C THR A 12 17.35 10.35 -20.66
N SER A 13 16.25 10.75 -20.04
CA SER A 13 15.38 11.78 -20.59
C SER A 13 16.10 13.14 -20.59
N ARG A 14 15.70 14.07 -21.47
CA ARG A 14 16.27 15.43 -21.49
C ARG A 14 16.13 16.14 -20.13
N GLY A 15 15.04 15.87 -19.40
CA GLY A 15 14.83 16.41 -18.05
C GLY A 15 15.86 15.90 -17.04
N MET A 16 16.19 14.61 -17.10
CA MET A 16 17.16 13.99 -16.19
C MET A 16 18.58 14.57 -16.38
N ARG A 17 18.98 14.91 -17.62
CA ARG A 17 20.26 15.59 -17.92
C ARG A 17 20.32 17.03 -17.39
N LEU A 18 19.20 17.75 -17.40
CA LEU A 18 19.13 19.12 -16.86
C LEU A 18 19.32 19.11 -15.34
N THR A 19 18.63 18.20 -14.65
CA THR A 19 18.74 18.05 -13.20
C THR A 19 20.12 17.53 -12.76
N GLU A 20 20.77 16.70 -13.59
CA GLU A 20 22.13 16.22 -13.37
C GLU A 20 23.19 17.33 -13.44
N GLY A 21 22.98 18.34 -14.30
CA GLY A 21 23.86 19.52 -14.39
C GLY A 21 23.80 20.46 -13.18
N LEU A 22 22.77 20.35 -12.34
CA LEU A 22 22.60 21.16 -11.13
C LEU A 22 23.16 20.49 -9.86
N LEU A 23 23.44 19.18 -9.92
CA LEU A 23 23.97 18.41 -8.78
C LEU A 23 25.32 18.92 -8.24
N PRO A 24 26.25 19.48 -9.04
CA PRO A 24 27.49 20.04 -8.50
C PRO A 24 27.28 21.29 -7.62
N ILE A 25 26.17 22.02 -7.79
CA ILE A 25 25.85 23.24 -7.04
C ILE A 25 24.97 22.91 -5.83
N PHE A 26 23.96 22.07 -6.01
CA PHE A 26 22.98 21.73 -4.97
C PHE A 26 23.30 20.44 -4.20
N GLY A 27 24.38 19.75 -4.57
CA GLY A 27 24.68 18.41 -4.11
C GLY A 27 23.86 17.34 -4.86
N PRO A 28 24.16 16.05 -4.63
CA PRO A 28 23.34 14.96 -5.15
C PRO A 28 21.90 15.17 -4.71
N ALA A 29 20.94 14.83 -5.58
CA ALA A 29 19.54 14.91 -5.23
C ALA A 29 19.33 14.10 -3.94
N GLN A 30 19.00 14.81 -2.86
CA GLN A 30 18.56 14.17 -1.62
C GLN A 30 17.18 13.61 -1.87
N ILE A 31 17.11 12.50 -2.60
CA ILE A 31 15.92 11.69 -2.70
C ILE A 31 15.84 10.97 -1.35
N GLY A 32 15.38 11.72 -0.34
CA GLY A 32 14.86 11.09 0.87
C GLY A 32 13.73 10.17 0.44
N ASP A 33 13.62 9.02 1.10
CA ASP A 33 12.43 8.21 0.95
C ASP A 33 11.23 9.08 1.34
N SER A 34 10.45 9.50 0.34
CA SER A 34 9.31 10.40 0.52
C SER A 34 8.19 9.74 1.32
N THR A 35 8.29 8.42 1.55
CA THR A 35 7.39 7.65 2.40
C THR A 35 7.89 7.56 3.84
N THR A 36 9.13 7.97 4.13
CA THR A 36 9.66 8.02 5.49
C THR A 36 8.96 9.14 6.29
N PRO A 37 8.30 8.81 7.42
CA PRO A 37 7.64 9.82 8.24
C PRO A 37 8.64 10.84 8.82
N VAL A 38 8.36 12.14 8.62
CA VAL A 38 9.15 13.25 9.20
C VAL A 38 9.12 13.25 10.73
N ARG A 39 8.05 12.68 11.31
CA ARG A 39 7.89 12.42 12.74
C ARG A 39 7.26 11.04 12.95
N PRO A 40 7.41 10.44 14.14
CA PRO A 40 6.64 9.24 14.50
C PRO A 40 5.13 9.51 14.37
N ALA A 41 4.40 8.57 13.79
CA ALA A 41 2.94 8.64 13.68
C ALA A 41 2.30 8.58 15.08
N ASN A 42 1.31 9.43 15.34
CA ASN A 42 0.52 9.34 16.58
C ASN A 42 -0.48 8.17 16.52
N ALA A 43 -1.11 7.83 17.65
CA ALA A 43 -2.02 6.69 17.75
C ALA A 43 -3.20 6.77 16.75
N ALA A 44 -3.75 7.95 16.52
CA ALA A 44 -4.86 8.14 15.57
C ALA A 44 -4.41 8.02 14.11
N GLU A 45 -3.18 8.42 13.79
CA GLU A 45 -2.56 8.20 12.48
C GLU A 45 -2.27 6.71 12.26
N GLN A 46 -1.72 6.02 13.25
CA GLN A 46 -1.47 4.57 13.19
C GLN A 46 -2.77 3.78 13.01
N GLN A 47 -3.83 4.14 13.73
CA GLN A 47 -5.13 3.48 13.59
C GLN A 47 -5.74 3.70 12.20
N ARG A 48 -5.63 4.90 11.64
CA ARG A 48 -6.11 5.15 10.28
C ARG A 48 -5.29 4.38 9.24
N ASP A 49 -3.98 4.34 9.40
CA ASP A 49 -3.07 3.62 8.53
C ASP A 49 -3.33 2.09 8.56
N SER A 50 -3.60 1.52 9.74
CA SER A 50 -4.00 0.12 9.86
C SER A 50 -5.34 -0.13 9.17
N THR A 51 -6.35 0.70 9.42
CA THR A 51 -7.66 0.63 8.76
C THR A 51 -7.54 0.67 7.24
N LEU A 52 -6.76 1.62 6.69
CA LEU A 52 -6.57 1.72 5.24
C LEU A 52 -5.90 0.48 4.65
N ARG A 53 -4.92 -0.11 5.35
CA ARG A 53 -4.23 -1.32 4.87
C ARG A 53 -5.09 -2.57 4.95
N THR A 54 -6.07 -2.61 5.85
CA THR A 54 -6.95 -3.77 6.02
C THR A 54 -8.19 -3.68 5.16
N GLU A 55 -8.75 -2.49 5.00
CA GLU A 55 -10.04 -2.29 4.31
C GLU A 55 -9.88 -2.04 2.82
N LEU A 56 -8.70 -1.64 2.36
CA LEU A 56 -8.46 -1.29 0.96
C LEU A 56 -7.36 -2.14 0.33
N THR A 57 -7.61 -2.58 -0.90
CA THR A 57 -6.63 -3.30 -1.72
C THR A 57 -6.43 -2.61 -3.06
N ARG A 58 -5.20 -2.71 -3.59
CA ARG A 58 -4.86 -2.14 -4.90
C ARG A 58 -5.06 -3.18 -5.99
N VAL A 59 -5.79 -2.82 -7.03
CA VAL A 59 -6.04 -3.66 -8.21
C VAL A 59 -5.64 -2.93 -9.50
N VAL A 60 -5.28 -3.68 -10.54
CA VAL A 60 -5.03 -3.14 -11.87
C VAL A 60 -6.22 -3.47 -12.75
N GLY A 61 -6.84 -2.44 -13.32
CA GLY A 61 -7.98 -2.57 -14.22
C GLY A 61 -7.57 -3.13 -15.59
N PRO A 62 -8.55 -3.54 -16.42
CA PRO A 62 -8.30 -4.01 -17.77
C PRO A 62 -7.74 -2.91 -18.70
N ASP A 63 -7.92 -1.65 -18.33
CA ASP A 63 -7.33 -0.47 -18.97
C ASP A 63 -5.87 -0.21 -18.58
N GLY A 64 -5.32 -1.03 -17.67
CA GLY A 64 -3.96 -0.88 -17.16
C GLY A 64 -3.80 0.20 -16.09
N HIS A 65 -4.90 0.87 -15.68
CA HIS A 65 -4.87 1.84 -14.59
C HIS A 65 -4.95 1.14 -13.22
N SER A 66 -4.35 1.76 -12.21
CA SER A 66 -4.37 1.26 -10.84
C SER A 66 -5.49 1.89 -10.04
N TYR A 67 -6.23 1.07 -9.31
CA TYR A 67 -7.34 1.47 -8.46
C TYR A 67 -7.12 0.98 -7.04
N VAL A 68 -7.72 1.68 -6.09
CA VAL A 68 -7.82 1.24 -4.69
C VAL A 68 -9.30 0.95 -4.44
N VAL A 69 -9.60 -0.26 -4.03
CA VAL A 69 -10.97 -0.76 -3.87
C VAL A 69 -11.14 -1.33 -2.46
N ALA A 70 -12.37 -1.33 -1.96
CA ALA A 70 -12.69 -1.99 -0.71
C ALA A 70 -12.43 -3.50 -0.81
N VAL A 71 -11.85 -4.07 0.24
CA VAL A 71 -11.75 -5.52 0.40
C VAL A 71 -13.17 -6.07 0.63
N PRO A 72 -13.62 -7.08 -0.13
CA PRO A 72 -14.91 -7.71 0.11
C PRO A 72 -14.91 -8.31 1.52
N VAL A 73 -15.94 -8.00 2.32
CA VAL A 73 -16.17 -8.68 3.58
C VAL A 73 -16.95 -9.95 3.25
N ASP A 74 -16.37 -11.12 3.49
CA ASP A 74 -17.09 -12.37 3.38
C ASP A 74 -18.11 -12.46 4.53
N ASP A 75 -19.39 -12.26 4.23
CA ASP A 75 -20.50 -12.36 5.21
C ASP A 75 -20.69 -13.78 5.80
N SER A 76 -19.87 -14.75 5.38
CA SER A 76 -19.92 -16.15 5.82
C SER A 76 -19.42 -16.38 7.26
N THR A 77 -18.89 -15.35 7.94
CA THR A 77 -18.49 -15.42 9.36
C THR A 77 -19.61 -15.06 10.35
N VAL A 78 -20.77 -14.59 9.88
CA VAL A 78 -21.99 -14.50 10.70
C VAL A 78 -22.67 -15.88 10.74
N SER A 79 -22.10 -16.76 11.54
CA SER A 79 -22.80 -17.91 12.12
C SER A 79 -22.44 -17.97 13.59
N THR A 80 -22.74 -16.90 14.32
CA THR A 80 -22.81 -16.94 15.78
C THR A 80 -24.24 -17.29 16.13
N THR A 81 -24.42 -18.58 16.36
CA THR A 81 -25.35 -19.20 17.30
C THR A 81 -26.14 -18.18 18.12
N ASP A 82 -27.45 -18.14 17.88
CA ASP A 82 -28.43 -17.62 18.82
C ASP A 82 -28.41 -18.52 20.08
N ASP A 83 -27.37 -18.35 20.91
CA ASP A 83 -27.26 -18.99 22.22
C ASP A 83 -28.11 -18.16 23.18
N THR A 84 -29.44 -18.26 23.02
CA THR A 84 -30.38 -17.90 24.06
C THR A 84 -30.08 -18.83 25.24
N PRO A 85 -29.59 -18.33 26.39
CA PRO A 85 -29.40 -19.19 27.55
C PRO A 85 -30.78 -19.69 27.97
N ALA A 86 -31.01 -21.00 27.83
CA ALA A 86 -32.22 -21.64 28.31
C ALA A 86 -32.32 -21.43 29.82
N VAL A 87 -33.21 -20.54 30.24
CA VAL A 87 -33.60 -20.39 31.65
C VAL A 87 -34.22 -21.73 32.08
N PRO A 88 -33.66 -22.44 33.08
CA PRO A 88 -34.27 -23.68 33.53
C PRO A 88 -35.63 -23.38 34.18
N PRO A 89 -36.67 -24.22 33.97
CA PRO A 89 -37.95 -24.00 34.64
C PRO A 89 -37.75 -24.12 36.15
N ALA A 90 -38.24 -23.11 36.88
CA ALA A 90 -38.28 -23.13 38.33
C ALA A 90 -39.09 -24.35 38.79
N SER A 91 -38.47 -25.22 39.59
CA SER A 91 -39.17 -26.31 40.28
C SER A 91 -40.16 -25.72 41.29
N ALA A 92 -41.39 -26.22 41.25
CA ALA A 92 -42.47 -25.95 42.20
C ALA A 92 -42.29 -26.71 43.53
#